data_AF-A0A538RNK5-F1
#
_entry.id   AF-A0A538RNK5-F1
#
_cell.length_a   1.000
_cell.length_b   1.000
_cell.length_c   1.000
_cell.angle_alpha   90.00
_cell.angle_beta   90.00
_cell.angle_gamma   90.00
#
_symmetry.space_group_name_H-M   'P 1'
#
loop_
_entity.id
_entity.type
_entity.pdbx_description
1 polymer ?
#
loop_
_entity_poly.entity_id
_entity_poly.type
_entity_poly.pdbx_seq_one_letter_code
_entity_poly.pdbx_strand_id
1 'polypeptide(L)'
;LGWKDQVTLHAEELRKRGMACILLFMRGGPSQFETFDPKPGTSNGGPTQAIDTVASGIQIAEGWERVAKVMNDIAVIRSMTNREGEHQRAT
;
A
#
# COMPACT_ATOMS: atom_id res chain seq x y z
N LEU A 1 -17.53 17.70 -0.59
CA LEU A 1 -16.18 17.86 0.00
C LEU A 1 -15.43 16.55 -0.22
N GLY A 2 -14.31 16.60 -0.94
CA GLY A 2 -13.42 15.46 -1.11
C GLY A 2 -12.51 15.26 0.12
N TRP A 3 -11.71 14.20 0.11
CA TRP A 3 -10.77 13.90 1.20
C TRP A 3 -9.80 15.05 1.49
N LYS A 4 -9.26 15.69 0.44
CA LYS A 4 -8.35 16.84 0.60
C LYS A 4 -9.04 18.02 1.30
N ASP A 5 -10.29 18.28 0.96
CA ASP A 5 -11.05 19.37 1.57
C ASP A 5 -11.29 19.09 3.06
N GLN A 6 -11.64 17.84 3.40
CA GLN A 6 -11.80 17.41 4.80
C GLN A 6 -10.50 17.53 5.60
N VAL A 7 -9.37 17.04 5.05
CA VAL A 7 -8.06 17.17 5.71
C VAL A 7 -7.69 18.65 5.90
N THR A 8 -7.97 19.49 4.91
CA THR A 8 -7.67 20.93 4.96
C THR A 8 -8.52 21.65 6.00
N LEU A 9 -9.83 21.39 6.02
CA LEU A 9 -10.77 21.96 7.00
C LEU A 9 -10.38 21.63 8.44
N HIS A 10 -9.88 20.41 8.67
CA HIS A 10 -9.49 19.94 10.02
C HIS A 10 -8.00 20.10 10.34
N ALA A 11 -7.20 20.70 9.46
CA ALA A 11 -5.74 20.68 9.55
C ALA A 11 -5.19 21.25 10.87
N GLU A 12 -5.82 22.29 11.43
CA GLU A 12 -5.40 22.87 12.71
C GLU A 12 -5.64 21.91 13.89
N GLU A 13 -6.80 21.24 13.93
CA GLU A 13 -7.12 20.25 14.96
C GLU A 13 -6.19 19.03 14.85
N LEU A 14 -5.97 18.54 13.64
CA LEU A 14 -5.08 17.40 13.39
C LEU A 14 -3.65 17.71 13.89
N ARG A 15 -3.15 18.94 13.67
CA ARG A 15 -1.85 19.40 14.18
C ARG A 15 -1.82 19.49 15.72
N LYS A 16 -2.86 20.03 16.36
CA LYS A 16 -2.96 20.09 17.83
C LYS A 16 -2.93 18.69 18.45
N ARG A 17 -3.47 17.70 17.75
CA ARG A 17 -3.46 16.27 18.15
C ARG A 17 -2.15 15.54 17.79
N GLY A 18 -1.17 16.24 17.20
CA GLY A 18 0.12 15.66 16.82
C GLY A 18 0.05 14.67 15.66
N MET A 19 -0.98 14.73 14.82
CA MET A 19 -1.14 13.82 13.68
C MET A 19 -0.40 14.35 12.45
N ALA A 20 0.26 13.43 11.73
CA ALA A 20 0.93 13.70 10.46
C ALA A 20 0.55 12.63 9.43
N CYS A 21 0.49 13.01 8.16
CA CYS A 21 0.30 12.10 7.04
C CYS A 21 1.55 12.14 6.16
N ILE A 22 2.14 10.97 5.93
CA ILE A 22 3.25 10.79 4.99
C ILE A 22 2.66 10.15 3.73
N LEU A 23 2.77 10.83 2.60
CA LEU A 23 2.43 10.28 1.29
C LEU A 23 3.71 9.92 0.55
N LEU A 24 3.85 8.64 0.21
CA LEU A 24 4.92 8.16 -0.66
C LEU A 24 4.39 8.03 -2.08
N PHE A 25 4.88 8.88 -2.99
CA PHE A 25 4.54 8.81 -4.41
C PHE A 25 5.63 8.06 -5.18
N MET A 26 5.37 6.80 -5.53
CA MET A 26 6.39 5.87 -6.07
C MET A 26 6.32 5.75 -7.60
N ARG A 27 6.42 6.87 -8.33
CA ARG A 27 6.45 6.83 -9.80
C ARG A 27 7.71 6.10 -10.31
N GLY A 28 7.52 5.04 -11.08
CA GLY A 28 8.61 4.17 -11.55
C GLY A 28 9.19 3.25 -10.45
N GLY A 29 8.55 3.18 -9.28
CA GLY A 29 8.91 2.28 -8.20
C GLY A 29 8.36 0.85 -8.40
N PRO A 30 8.44 0.01 -7.35
CA PRO A 30 7.93 -1.36 -7.38
C PRO A 30 6.42 -1.40 -7.62
N SER A 31 5.94 -2.46 -8.27
CA SER A 31 4.51 -2.67 -8.46
C SER A 31 3.84 -3.16 -7.17
N GLN A 32 2.53 -3.40 -7.21
CA GLN A 32 1.83 -4.08 -6.11
C GLN A 32 2.38 -5.49 -5.84
N PHE A 33 2.93 -6.17 -6.86
CA PHE A 33 3.46 -7.54 -6.74
C PHE A 33 4.77 -7.58 -5.96
N GLU A 34 5.62 -6.56 -6.10
CA GLU A 34 6.87 -6.42 -5.32
C GLU A 34 6.66 -5.72 -3.97
N THR A 35 5.41 -5.48 -3.56
CA THR A 35 5.08 -4.81 -2.29
C THR A 35 4.04 -5.59 -1.50
N PHE A 36 2.79 -5.16 -1.50
CA PHE A 36 1.76 -5.66 -0.60
C PHE A 36 0.86 -6.73 -1.22
N ASP A 37 1.03 -7.14 -2.47
CA ASP A 37 0.15 -8.13 -3.13
C ASP A 37 0.93 -9.07 -4.09
N PRO A 38 1.84 -9.94 -3.61
CA PRO A 38 2.73 -10.74 -4.46
C PRO A 38 2.07 -11.83 -5.33
N LYS A 39 0.76 -12.09 -5.15
CA LYS A 39 -0.02 -13.06 -5.93
C LYS A 39 0.68 -14.41 -6.22
N PRO A 40 1.16 -15.13 -5.18
CA PRO A 40 1.88 -16.39 -5.36
C PRO A 40 1.03 -17.44 -6.08
N GLY A 41 1.67 -18.23 -6.95
CA GLY A 41 1.01 -19.34 -7.67
C GLY A 41 0.08 -18.91 -8.80
N THR A 42 0.05 -17.63 -9.17
CA THR A 42 -0.73 -17.13 -10.31
C THR A 42 0.14 -16.99 -11.55
N SER A 43 -0.46 -17.11 -12.74
CA SER A 43 0.26 -16.93 -14.02
C SER A 43 0.84 -15.53 -14.21
N ASN A 44 0.34 -14.55 -13.45
CA ASN A 44 0.61 -13.13 -13.65
C ASN A 44 1.34 -12.48 -12.46
N GLY A 45 1.68 -13.24 -11.41
CA GLY A 45 2.26 -12.70 -10.16
C GLY A 45 3.75 -12.34 -10.23
N GLY A 46 4.41 -12.63 -11.35
CA GLY A 46 5.85 -12.44 -11.49
C GLY A 46 6.67 -13.42 -10.62
N PRO A 47 7.99 -13.20 -10.51
CA PRO A 47 8.90 -14.11 -9.80
C PRO A 47 8.96 -13.87 -8.28
N THR A 48 8.44 -12.75 -7.79
CA THR A 48 8.52 -12.32 -6.39
C THR A 48 7.85 -13.34 -5.46
N GLN A 49 8.56 -13.79 -4.44
CA GLN A 49 7.98 -14.69 -3.44
C GLN A 49 7.17 -13.94 -2.39
N ALA A 50 6.21 -14.64 -1.79
CA ALA A 50 5.43 -14.15 -0.67
C ALA A 50 6.02 -14.65 0.66
N ILE A 51 6.07 -13.78 1.66
CA ILE A 51 6.47 -14.10 3.04
C ILE A 51 5.29 -13.90 3.99
N ASP A 52 5.24 -14.73 5.04
CA ASP A 52 4.29 -14.55 6.13
C ASP A 52 4.60 -13.31 6.96
N THR A 53 3.56 -12.71 7.53
CA THR A 53 3.66 -11.57 8.44
C THR A 53 3.23 -11.95 9.85
N VAL A 54 3.45 -11.06 10.83
CA VAL A 54 2.95 -11.26 12.21
C VAL A 54 1.43 -11.21 12.30
N ALA A 55 0.75 -10.71 11.27
CA ALA A 55 -0.70 -10.74 11.17
C ALA A 55 -1.13 -12.02 10.44
N SER A 56 -1.86 -12.88 11.14
CA SER A 56 -2.31 -14.17 10.62
C SER A 56 -3.11 -14.01 9.31
N GLY A 57 -2.76 -14.80 8.30
CA GLY A 57 -3.43 -14.80 6.99
C GLY A 57 -3.01 -13.65 6.06
N ILE A 58 -2.07 -12.79 6.47
CA ILE A 58 -1.52 -11.74 5.62
C ILE A 58 -0.10 -12.12 5.19
N GLN A 59 0.10 -12.17 3.86
CA GLN A 59 1.41 -12.30 3.22
C GLN A 59 1.73 -11.04 2.41
N ILE A 60 3.03 -10.71 2.33
CA ILE A 60 3.58 -9.60 1.51
C ILE A 60 4.83 -10.06 0.76
N ALA A 61 5.38 -9.24 -0.13
CA ALA A 61 6.57 -9.59 -0.92
C ALA A 61 7.82 -9.83 -0.05
N GLU A 62 8.69 -10.74 -0.49
CA GLU A 62 10.05 -10.90 0.04
C GLU A 62 10.85 -9.59 -0.05
N GLY A 63 11.76 -9.34 0.90
CA GLY A 63 12.48 -8.06 1.03
C GLY A 63 11.78 -7.01 1.92
N TRP A 64 10.55 -7.28 2.34
CA TRP A 64 9.78 -6.43 3.26
C TRP A 64 9.74 -7.00 4.70
N GLU A 65 10.76 -7.74 5.14
CA GLU A 65 10.74 -8.48 6.42
C GLU A 65 10.55 -7.56 7.63
N ARG A 66 11.04 -6.32 7.55
CA ARG A 66 10.81 -5.32 8.62
C ARG A 66 9.35 -4.89 8.70
N VAL A 67 8.67 -4.77 7.57
CA VAL A 67 7.24 -4.44 7.52
C VAL A 67 6.39 -5.63 7.92
N ALA A 68 6.78 -6.84 7.50
CA ALA A 68 6.13 -8.08 7.91
C ALA A 68 6.07 -8.25 9.44
N LYS A 69 7.10 -7.77 10.16
CA LYS A 69 7.19 -7.81 11.62
C LYS A 69 6.25 -6.86 12.36
N VAL A 70 5.72 -5.84 11.69
CA VAL A 70 4.85 -4.81 12.29
C VAL A 70 3.45 -4.80 11.66
N MET A 71 3.08 -5.86 10.94
CA MET A 71 1.82 -5.91 10.18
C MET A 71 0.55 -5.83 11.06
N ASN A 72 0.65 -6.14 12.36
CA ASN A 72 -0.48 -5.96 13.30
C ASN A 72 -0.88 -4.48 13.48
N ASP A 73 0.00 -3.54 13.15
CA ASP A 73 -0.25 -2.10 13.21
C ASP A 73 -0.61 -1.50 11.83
N ILE A 74 -0.77 -2.34 10.80
CA ILE A 74 -0.97 -1.91 9.42
C ILE A 74 -2.34 -2.35 8.92
N ALA A 75 -3.11 -1.39 8.40
CA ALA A 75 -4.31 -1.67 7.63
C ALA A 75 -3.94 -1.73 6.13
N VAL A 76 -3.91 -2.94 5.56
CA VAL A 76 -3.65 -3.13 4.13
C VAL A 76 -4.95 -2.99 3.34
N ILE A 77 -4.96 -2.12 2.31
CA ILE A 77 -6.11 -1.92 1.42
C ILE A 77 -5.76 -2.42 0.01
N ARG A 78 -6.36 -3.53 -0.41
CA ARG A 78 -6.20 -4.16 -1.75
C ARG A 78 -7.49 -4.11 -2.56
N SER A 79 -8.20 -2.98 -2.54
CA SER A 79 -9.52 -2.85 -3.17
C SER A 79 -9.50 -2.28 -4.59
N MET A 80 -8.34 -1.86 -5.09
CA MET A 80 -8.23 -1.28 -6.42
C MET A 80 -8.21 -2.36 -7.49
N THR A 81 -9.14 -2.27 -8.43
CA THR A 81 -9.18 -3.09 -9.65
C THR A 81 -9.52 -2.19 -10.83
N ASN A 82 -8.85 -2.41 -11.96
CA ASN A 82 -9.13 -1.71 -13.20
C ASN A 82 -8.94 -2.67 -14.38
N ARG A 83 -9.46 -2.27 -15.55
CA ARG A 83 -9.17 -2.91 -16.85
C ARG A 83 -8.17 -2.10 -17.68
N GLU A 84 -7.67 -1.01 -17.11
CA GLU A 84 -6.75 -0.09 -17.77
C GLU A 84 -5.32 -0.61 -17.60
N GLY A 85 -4.70 -0.96 -18.72
CA GLY A 85 -3.33 -1.47 -18.77
C GLY A 85 -2.31 -0.43 -19.22
N GLU A 86 -2.76 0.77 -19.62
CA GLU A 86 -1.87 1.83 -20.08
C GLU A 86 -1.41 2.71 -18.90
N HIS A 87 -0.10 2.71 -18.65
CA HIS A 87 0.48 3.36 -17.48
C HIS A 87 0.49 4.90 -17.57
N GLN A 88 0.56 5.51 -18.76
CA GLN A 88 0.61 6.97 -18.91
C GLN A 88 -0.74 7.65 -18.66
N ARG A 89 -1.85 6.95 -18.86
CA ARG A 89 -3.21 7.44 -18.58
C ARG A 89 -3.56 7.41 -17.10
N ALA A 90 -2.72 6.79 -16.27
CA ALA A 90 -2.84 6.77 -14.82
C ALA A 90 -2.06 7.92 -14.11
N THR A 91 -1.42 8.82 -14.86
CA THR A 91 -0.75 10.04 -14.33
C THR A 91 -1.54 11.29 -14.62
#